data_AF-A0A952Y308-F1
#
_entry.id   AF-A0A952Y308-F1
#
_cell.length_a   1.000
_cell.length_b   1.000
_cell.length_c   1.000
_cell.angle_alpha   90.00
_cell.angle_beta   90.00
_cell.angle_gamma   90.00
#
_symmetry.space_group_name_H-M   'P 1'
#
loop_
_entity.id
_entity.type
_entity.pdbx_description
1 polymer ?
#
loop_
_entity_poly.entity_id
_entity_poly.type
_entity_poly.pdbx_seq_one_letter_code
_entity_poly.pdbx_strand_id
1 'polypeptide(L)' 'MAFGFGVLRLSSREFWALSPRELAAAGRALFGEAAPVSRTTLNELLARFPDRERP' A
#
# COMPACT_ATOMS: atom_id res chain seq x y z
N MET A 1 -1.87 1.69 -7.79
CA MET A 1 -3.26 2.11 -8.11
C MET A 1 -4.32 1.03 -7.89
N ALA A 2 -4.01 -0.28 -8.01
CA ALA A 2 -5.00 -1.35 -7.87
C ALA A 2 -5.75 -1.37 -6.51
N PHE A 3 -5.05 -1.06 -5.41
CA PHE A 3 -5.69 -0.99 -4.09
C PHE A 3 -6.76 0.12 -4.01
N GLY A 4 -6.41 1.36 -4.38
CA GLY A 4 -7.33 2.51 -4.29
C GLY A 4 -8.56 2.39 -5.20
N PHE A 5 -8.38 2.08 -6.48
CA PHE A 5 -9.49 2.12 -7.45
C PHE A 5 -10.13 0.75 -7.70
N GLY A 6 -9.37 -0.33 -7.51
CA GLY A 6 -9.87 -1.70 -7.71
C GLY A 6 -10.51 -2.25 -6.44
N VAL A 7 -9.79 -2.20 -5.32
CA VAL A 7 -10.23 -2.81 -4.05
C VAL A 7 -11.18 -1.88 -3.30
N LEU A 8 -10.77 -0.63 -3.04
CA LEU A 8 -11.63 0.34 -2.34
C LEU A 8 -12.73 0.92 -3.23
N ARG A 9 -12.61 0.77 -4.56
CA ARG A 9 -13.54 1.32 -5.57
C ARG A 9 -13.81 2.82 -5.45
N LEU A 10 -12.85 3.56 -4.91
CA LEU A 10 -12.93 5.01 -4.80
C LEU A 10 -12.54 5.66 -6.12
N SER A 11 -13.11 6.82 -6.43
CA SER A 11 -12.58 7.66 -7.50
C SER A 11 -11.18 8.19 -7.12
N SER A 12 -10.42 8.66 -8.11
CA SER A 12 -9.14 9.33 -7.88
C SER A 12 -9.23 10.44 -6.86
N ARG A 13 -10.29 11.26 -6.94
CA ARG A 13 -10.48 12.39 -6.03
C ARG A 13 -10.70 11.92 -4.59
N GLU A 14 -11.57 10.93 -4.39
CA GLU A 14 -11.89 10.42 -3.06
C GLU A 14 -10.69 9.72 -2.43
N PHE A 15 -9.97 8.90 -3.21
CA PHE A 15 -8.78 8.21 -2.73
C PHE A 15 -7.70 9.19 -2.25
N TRP A 16 -7.43 10.25 -3.03
CA TRP A 16 -6.45 11.27 -2.65
C TRP A 16 -6.91 12.24 -1.56
N ALA A 17 -8.21 12.25 -1.24
CA ALA A 17 -8.74 13.02 -0.11
C ALA A 17 -8.60 12.29 1.23
N LEU A 18 -8.32 10.98 1.24
CA LEU A 18 -8.14 10.21 2.47
C LEU A 18 -6.91 10.67 3.23
N SER A 19 -7.05 10.78 4.55
CA SER A 19 -5.91 10.88 5.45
C SER A 19 -5.16 9.53 5.54
N PRO A 20 -3.87 9.55 5.92
CA PRO A 20 -3.13 8.30 6.19
C PRO A 20 -3.79 7.40 7.24
N ARG A 21 -4.49 7.98 8.21
CA ARG A 21 -5.19 7.22 9.28
C ARG A 21 -6.40 6.48 8.72
N GLU A 22 -7.19 7.13 7.86
CA GLU A 22 -8.34 6.51 7.18
C GLU A 22 -7.89 5.44 6.19
N LEU A 23 -6.82 5.70 5.44
CA LEU A 23 -6.25 4.70 4.52
C LEU A 23 -5.79 3.45 5.29
N ALA A 24 -5.10 3.64 6.42
CA ALA A 24 -4.68 2.53 7.27
C ALA A 24 -5.89 1.77 7.86
N ALA A 25 -6.95 2.48 8.26
CA ALA A 25 -8.18 1.87 8.75
C ALA A 25 -8.88 1.03 7.67
N ALA A 26 -8.97 1.54 6.43
CA ALA A 26 -9.52 0.80 5.30
C ALA A 26 -8.72 -0.47 4.99
N GLY A 27 -7.38 -0.39 5.06
CA GLY A 27 -6.50 -1.55 4.92
C GLY A 27 -6.77 -2.61 5.99
N ARG A 28 -6.84 -2.21 7.26
CA ARG A 28 -7.16 -3.13 8.37
C ARG A 28 -8.55 -3.76 8.24
N ALA A 29 -9.54 -3.01 7.80
CA ALA A 29 -10.90 -3.52 7.64
C ALA A 29 -10.99 -4.64 6.58
N LEU A 30 -10.16 -4.58 5.54
CA LEU A 30 -10.19 -5.53 4.43
C LEU A 30 -9.25 -6.73 4.61
N PHE A 31 -8.11 -6.52 5.24
CA PHE A 31 -7.05 -7.52 5.32
C PHE A 31 -6.72 -7.96 6.75
N GLY A 32 -7.37 -7.37 7.75
CA GLY A 32 -7.07 -7.59 9.16
C GLY A 32 -5.84 -6.80 9.64
N GLU A 33 -5.44 -7.05 10.89
CA GLU A 33 -4.21 -6.50 11.44
C GLU A 33 -2.99 -7.19 10.82
N ALA A 34 -2.00 -6.39 10.45
CA ALA A 34 -0.75 -6.88 9.89
C ALA A 34 0.43 -6.55 10.82
N ALA A 35 1.32 -7.51 11.01
CA ALA A 35 2.56 -7.27 11.73
C ALA A 35 3.46 -6.29 10.94
N PRO A 36 4.19 -5.38 11.63
CA PRO A 36 5.19 -4.55 10.98
C PRO A 36 6.24 -5.40 10.26
N VAL A 37 6.65 -4.98 9.06
CA VAL A 37 7.71 -5.67 8.31
C VAL A 37 9.05 -5.53 9.04
N SER A 38 9.81 -6.62 9.13
CA SER A 38 11.17 -6.56 9.68
C SER A 38 12.11 -5.82 8.73
N ARG A 39 13.19 -5.24 9.27
CA ARG A 39 14.20 -4.57 8.44
C ARG A 39 14.89 -5.55 7.47
N THR A 40 15.09 -6.79 7.89
CA THR A 40 15.66 -7.87 7.08
C THR A 40 14.76 -8.20 5.90
N THR A 41 13.48 -8.46 6.15
CA THR A 41 12.49 -8.75 5.10
C THR A 41 12.36 -7.60 4.12
N LEU A 42 12.38 -6.35 4.61
CA LEU A 42 12.37 -5.18 3.74
C LEU A 42 13.60 -5.16 2.81
N ASN A 43 14.80 -5.44 3.33
CA ASN A 43 16.01 -5.50 2.50
C ASN A 43 15.96 -6.60 1.45
N GLU A 44 15.43 -7.78 1.80
CA GLU A 44 15.23 -8.89 0.85
C GLU A 44 14.26 -8.49 -0.28
N LEU A 45 13.18 -7.79 0.06
CA LEU A 45 12.22 -7.29 -0.93
C LEU A 45 12.84 -6.25 -1.87
N LEU A 46 13.61 -5.30 -1.34
CA LEU A 46 14.30 -4.30 -2.14
C LEU A 46 15.31 -4.94 -3.11
N ALA A 47 16.06 -5.95 -2.65
CA ALA A 47 16.99 -6.69 -3.51
C ALA A 47 16.28 -7.49 -4.61
N ARG A 48 15.10 -8.05 -4.31
CA ARG A 48 14.30 -8.84 -5.25
C ARG A 48 13.58 -7.99 -6.29
N PHE A 49 13.16 -6.79 -5.92
CA PHE A 49 12.41 -5.86 -6.77
C PHE A 49 13.14 -4.52 -6.88
N PRO A 50 14.31 -4.48 -7.53
CA PRO A 50 15.07 -3.24 -7.66
C PRO A 50 14.30 -2.24 -8.54
N ASP A 51 14.32 -0.97 -8.14
CA ASP A 51 13.86 0.11 -8.99
C ASP A 51 14.75 0.15 -10.24
N ARG A 52 14.17 -0.12 -11.39
CA ARG A 52 14.85 0.06 -12.67
C ARG A 52 14.59 1.48 -13.13
N GLU A 53 15.66 2.21 -13.45
CA GLU A 53 15.51 3.39 -14.29
C GLU A 53 14.85 2.94 -15.60
N ARG A 54 13.70 3.54 -15.90
CA ARG A 54 13.06 3.37 -17.20
C ARG A 54 13.88 4.20 -18.19
N PRO A 55 14.40 3.63 -19.29
CA PRO A 55 15.04 4.43 -20.33
C PRO A 55 14.03 5.37 -21.00
#